data_AF-T1KP65-F1
#
_entry.id   AF-T1KP65-F1
#
_cell.length_a   1.000
_cell.length_b   1.000
_cell.length_c   1.000
_cell.angle_alpha   90.00
_cell.angle_beta   90.00
_cell.angle_gamma   90.00
#
_symmetry.space_group_name_H-M   'P 1'
#
loop_
_entity.id
_entity.type
_entity.pdbx_description
1 polymer ?
#
loop_
_entity_poly.entity_id
_entity_poly.type
_entity_poly.pdbx_seq_one_letter_code
_entity_poly.pdbx_strand_id
1 'polypeptide(L)'
;MEEEKKNKKKLWRAKQRERKKERDKDVKANLLEKGEADPYFAKNMERKARKEKNRAAKKFKESLEMFKQHSSVEGYKAEDTALGRIAAESLKKEAISDFQKAQETLAVAATLKGKEADEPGSAHSELLKHIYQ
;
A
#
# COMPACT_ATOMS: atom_id res chain seq x y z
N MET A 1 38.94 14.99 33.01
CA MET A 1 38.60 15.40 31.63
C MET A 1 38.23 14.24 30.69
N GLU A 2 38.95 13.10 30.67
CA GLU A 2 38.60 11.98 29.78
C GLU A 2 37.32 11.22 30.18
N GLU A 3 37.08 11.02 31.48
CA GLU A 3 35.87 10.36 31.97
C GLU A 3 34.61 11.19 31.73
N GLU A 4 34.68 12.51 31.88
CA GLU A 4 33.57 13.41 31.54
C GLU A 4 33.23 13.36 30.04
N LYS A 5 34.25 13.29 29.17
CA LYS A 5 34.04 13.13 27.72
C LYS A 5 33.38 11.78 27.42
N LYS A 6 33.79 10.69 28.08
CA LYS A 6 33.14 9.37 27.95
C LYS A 6 31.69 9.38 28.45
N ASN A 7 31.41 10.01 29.59
CA ASN A 7 30.06 10.12 30.14
C ASN A 7 29.13 10.98 29.25
N LYS A 8 29.61 12.12 28.75
CA LYS A 8 28.86 12.93 27.77
C LYS A 8 28.54 12.12 26.51
N LYS A 9 29.48 11.32 26.00
CA LYS A 9 29.28 10.46 24.82
C LYS A 9 28.26 9.35 25.07
N LYS A 10 28.25 8.73 26.27
CA LYS A 10 27.22 7.75 26.69
C LYS A 10 25.84 8.40 26.78
N LEU A 11 25.73 9.56 27.43
CA LEU A 11 24.47 10.29 27.58
C LEU A 11 23.92 10.74 26.22
N TRP A 12 24.82 11.19 25.33
CA TRP A 12 24.50 11.54 23.95
C TRP A 12 23.95 10.32 23.18
N ARG A 13 24.58 9.15 23.31
CA ARG A 13 24.08 7.91 22.68
C ARG A 13 22.71 7.49 23.24
N ALA A 14 22.52 7.59 24.56
CA ALA A 14 21.24 7.25 25.21
C ALA A 14 20.08 8.14 24.73
N LYS A 15 20.32 9.44 24.52
CA LYS A 15 19.33 10.41 24.03
C LYS A 15 19.25 10.54 22.51
N GLN A 16 19.80 9.59 21.73
CA GLN A 16 19.76 9.65 20.26
C GLN A 16 18.34 9.59 19.71
N ARG A 17 17.50 8.70 20.24
CA ARG A 17 16.14 8.48 19.73
C ARG A 17 15.26 9.72 19.94
N GLU A 18 15.30 10.31 21.13
CA GLU A 18 14.51 11.52 21.44
C GLU A 18 14.96 12.72 20.59
N ARG A 19 16.27 12.95 20.45
CA ARG A 19 16.78 14.02 19.58
C ARG A 19 16.55 13.78 18.09
N LYS A 20 16.35 12.52 17.68
CA LYS A 20 15.89 12.21 16.32
C LYS A 20 14.42 12.61 16.17
N LYS A 21 13.54 12.23 17.10
CA LYS A 21 12.12 12.63 17.07
C LYS A 21 11.95 14.15 17.06
N GLU A 22 12.76 14.86 17.84
CA GLU A 22 12.72 16.33 17.92
C GLU A 22 13.15 16.97 16.60
N ARG A 23 14.28 16.54 16.03
CA ARG A 23 14.69 16.96 14.67
C ARG A 23 13.67 16.61 13.59
N ASP A 24 13.06 15.44 13.67
CA ASP A 24 12.04 15.01 12.70
C ASP A 24 10.79 15.90 12.79
N LYS A 25 10.42 16.39 13.99
CA LYS A 25 9.35 17.39 14.18
C LYS A 25 9.73 18.74 13.58
N ASP A 26 10.94 19.22 13.83
CA ASP A 26 11.41 20.51 13.31
C ASP A 26 11.51 20.50 11.78
N VAL A 27 12.02 19.41 11.20
CA VAL A 27 12.07 19.22 9.74
C VAL A 27 10.66 19.22 9.16
N LYS A 28 9.72 18.52 9.80
CA LYS A 28 8.32 18.49 9.35
C LYS A 28 7.67 19.87 9.41
N ALA A 29 7.89 20.64 10.48
CA ALA A 29 7.37 21.99 10.63
C ALA A 29 7.93 22.93 9.54
N ASN A 30 9.25 22.88 9.31
CA ASN A 30 9.90 23.66 8.25
C ASN A 30 9.38 23.33 6.84
N LEU A 31 9.15 22.05 6.54
CA LEU A 31 8.58 21.63 5.26
C LEU A 31 7.14 22.15 5.10
N LEU A 32 6.36 22.13 6.19
CA LEU A 32 5.00 22.64 6.20
C LEU A 32 4.94 24.16 5.96
N GLU A 33 5.85 24.92 6.59
CA GLU A 33 5.98 26.37 6.37
C GLU A 33 6.36 26.72 4.93
N LYS A 34 7.17 25.86 4.28
CA LYS A 34 7.56 26.02 2.87
C LYS A 34 6.52 25.50 1.88
N GLY A 35 5.44 24.88 2.34
CA GLY A 35 4.46 24.19 1.49
C GLY A 35 5.02 22.97 0.76
N GLU A 36 6.15 22.43 1.21
CA GLU A 36 6.81 21.28 0.61
C GLU A 36 6.28 19.97 1.20
N ALA A 37 6.11 18.96 0.35
CA ALA A 37 5.69 17.64 0.79
C ALA A 37 6.80 16.93 1.58
N ASP A 38 6.44 16.30 2.71
CA ASP A 38 7.39 15.48 3.48
C ASP A 38 7.88 14.29 2.62
N PRO A 39 9.20 14.19 2.31
CA PRO A 39 9.75 13.11 1.50
C PRO A 39 9.49 11.72 2.10
N TYR A 40 9.40 11.62 3.44
CA TYR A 40 9.08 10.38 4.13
C TYR A 40 7.60 10.04 4.03
N PHE A 41 6.73 11.03 3.98
CA PHE A 41 5.29 10.83 3.80
C PHE A 41 5.00 10.20 2.45
N ALA A 42 5.54 10.75 1.36
CA ALA A 42 5.37 10.19 0.01
C ALA A 42 5.94 8.76 -0.09
N LYS A 43 7.10 8.50 0.52
CA LYS A 43 7.69 7.15 0.56
C LYS A 43 6.83 6.15 1.35
N ASN A 44 6.25 6.56 2.46
CA ASN A 44 5.38 5.69 3.26
C ASN A 44 4.05 5.42 2.57
N MET A 45 3.47 6.44 1.93
CA MET A 45 2.27 6.35 1.12
C MET A 45 2.46 5.34 -0.03
N GLU A 46 3.54 5.48 -0.80
CA GLU A 46 3.90 4.54 -1.86
C GLU A 46 4.05 3.10 -1.32
N ARG A 47 4.74 2.92 -0.20
CA ARG A 47 4.94 1.60 0.40
C ARG A 47 3.62 0.94 0.78
N LYS A 48 2.70 1.69 1.37
CA LYS A 48 1.37 1.19 1.75
C LYS A 48 0.55 0.85 0.51
N ALA A 49 0.54 1.72 -0.48
CA ALA A 49 -0.20 1.51 -1.73
C ALA A 49 0.29 0.28 -2.50
N ARG A 50 1.62 0.05 -2.60
CA ARG A 50 2.17 -1.18 -3.19
C ARG A 50 1.70 -2.46 -2.46
N LYS A 51 1.58 -2.41 -1.13
CA LYS A 51 1.06 -3.54 -0.34
C LYS A 51 -0.42 -3.79 -0.63
N GLU A 52 -1.23 -2.74 -0.67
CA GLU A 52 -2.65 -2.87 -1.01
C GLU A 52 -2.86 -3.35 -2.44
N LYS A 53 -2.07 -2.86 -3.40
CA LYS A 53 -2.04 -3.36 -4.78
C LYS A 53 -1.81 -4.88 -4.83
N ASN A 54 -0.83 -5.39 -4.07
CA ASN A 54 -0.55 -6.82 -3.99
C ASN A 54 -1.64 -7.61 -3.25
N ARG A 55 -2.28 -7.04 -2.22
CA ARG A 55 -3.40 -7.67 -1.51
C ARG A 55 -4.62 -7.79 -2.42
N ALA A 56 -4.94 -6.74 -3.17
CA ALA A 56 -6.00 -6.73 -4.16
C ALA A 56 -5.78 -7.81 -5.23
N ALA A 57 -4.55 -7.96 -5.73
CA ALA A 57 -4.21 -9.02 -6.67
C ALA A 57 -4.43 -10.44 -6.10
N LYS A 58 -4.10 -10.67 -4.82
CA LYS A 58 -4.37 -11.94 -4.15
C LYS A 58 -5.87 -12.21 -3.99
N LYS A 59 -6.65 -11.22 -3.52
CA LYS A 59 -8.11 -11.31 -3.43
C LYS A 59 -8.74 -11.63 -4.79
N PHE A 60 -8.24 -11.00 -5.85
CA PHE A 60 -8.73 -11.28 -7.20
C PHE A 60 -8.42 -12.72 -7.64
N LYS A 61 -7.20 -13.24 -7.37
CA LYS A 61 -6.86 -14.63 -7.65
C LYS A 61 -7.78 -15.60 -6.90
N GLU A 62 -8.04 -15.34 -5.62
CA GLU A 62 -8.98 -16.10 -4.80
C GLU A 62 -10.40 -16.07 -5.38
N SER A 63 -10.85 -14.91 -5.85
CA SER A 63 -12.17 -14.80 -6.51
C SER A 63 -12.27 -15.68 -7.77
N LEU A 64 -11.19 -15.80 -8.55
CA LEU A 64 -11.15 -16.66 -9.72
C LEU A 64 -11.13 -18.14 -9.34
N GLU A 65 -10.43 -18.51 -8.27
CA GLU A 65 -10.41 -19.88 -7.75
C GLU A 65 -11.78 -20.30 -7.23
N MET A 66 -12.43 -19.45 -6.43
CA MET A 66 -13.80 -19.67 -5.97
C MET A 66 -14.77 -19.81 -7.14
N PHE A 67 -14.67 -18.93 -8.14
CA PHE A 67 -15.51 -19.02 -9.33
C PHE A 67 -15.33 -20.35 -10.06
N LYS A 68 -14.08 -20.81 -10.22
CA LYS A 68 -13.78 -22.12 -10.83
C LYS A 68 -14.38 -23.28 -10.04
N GLN A 69 -14.17 -23.30 -8.73
CA GLN A 69 -14.71 -24.34 -7.84
C GLN A 69 -16.24 -24.41 -7.91
N HIS A 70 -16.91 -23.27 -7.90
CA HIS A 70 -18.37 -23.15 -7.96
C HIS A 70 -18.93 -23.05 -9.41
N SER A 71 -18.10 -23.34 -10.41
CA SER A 71 -18.52 -23.50 -11.80
C SER A 71 -18.55 -24.96 -12.25
N SER A 72 -17.85 -25.85 -11.53
CA SER A 72 -17.93 -27.30 -11.73
C SER A 72 -19.26 -27.82 -11.18
N VAL A 73 -20.07 -28.40 -12.06
CA VAL A 73 -21.45 -28.87 -11.76
C VAL A 73 -21.45 -30.28 -11.17
N GLU A 74 -20.31 -30.97 -11.14
CA GLU A 74 -20.24 -32.36 -10.68
C GLU A 74 -20.23 -32.43 -9.14
N GLY A 75 -21.40 -32.63 -8.55
CA GLY A 75 -21.57 -33.07 -7.15
C GLY A 75 -22.07 -32.03 -6.14
N TYR A 76 -22.25 -30.76 -6.53
CA TYR A 76 -22.78 -29.70 -5.65
C TYR A 76 -24.27 -29.42 -5.91
N LYS A 77 -25.00 -29.02 -4.86
CA LYS A 77 -26.37 -28.50 -5.02
C LYS A 77 -26.33 -27.20 -5.83
N ALA A 78 -27.33 -26.98 -6.68
CA ALA A 78 -27.42 -25.78 -7.53
C ALA A 78 -27.40 -24.47 -6.72
N GLU A 79 -27.95 -24.49 -5.50
CA GLU A 79 -27.95 -23.36 -4.57
C GLU A 79 -26.53 -23.02 -4.07
N ASP A 80 -25.73 -24.03 -3.70
CA ASP A 80 -24.36 -23.85 -3.22
C ASP A 80 -23.44 -23.30 -4.33
N THR A 81 -23.66 -23.75 -5.57
CA THR A 81 -22.93 -23.22 -6.74
C THR A 81 -23.32 -21.77 -7.04
N ALA A 82 -24.61 -21.41 -6.93
CA ALA A 82 -25.06 -20.04 -7.12
C ALA A 82 -24.52 -19.08 -6.04
N LEU A 83 -24.57 -19.48 -4.76
CA LEU A 83 -24.01 -18.70 -3.66
C LEU A 83 -22.50 -18.50 -3.80
N GLY A 84 -21.77 -19.56 -4.17
CA GLY A 84 -20.34 -19.50 -4.42
C GLY A 84 -19.95 -18.54 -5.57
N ARG A 85 -20.75 -18.49 -6.65
CA ARG A 85 -20.56 -17.52 -7.74
C ARG A 85 -20.79 -16.08 -7.28
N ILE A 86 -21.84 -15.83 -6.49
CA ILE A 86 -22.12 -14.49 -5.95
C ILE A 86 -20.98 -14.03 -5.03
N ALA A 87 -20.49 -14.91 -4.16
CA ALA A 87 -19.35 -14.63 -3.29
C ALA A 87 -18.09 -14.30 -4.10
N ALA A 88 -17.79 -15.10 -5.14
CA ALA A 88 -16.67 -14.85 -6.04
C ALA A 88 -16.80 -13.49 -6.77
N GLU A 89 -17.98 -13.15 -7.27
CA GLU A 89 -18.21 -11.86 -7.92
C GLU A 89 -18.06 -10.67 -6.96
N SER A 90 -18.54 -10.80 -5.72
CA SER A 90 -18.37 -9.78 -4.69
C SER A 90 -16.88 -9.54 -4.40
N LEU A 91 -16.12 -10.62 -4.17
CA LEU A 91 -14.69 -10.56 -3.89
C LEU A 91 -13.91 -9.96 -5.09
N LYS A 92 -14.32 -10.29 -6.32
CA LYS A 92 -13.76 -9.70 -7.55
C LYS A 92 -13.98 -8.18 -7.59
N LYS A 93 -15.19 -7.71 -7.29
CA LYS A 93 -15.52 -6.27 -7.28
C LYS A 93 -14.72 -5.52 -6.21
N GLU A 94 -14.62 -6.08 -5.01
CA GLU A 94 -13.79 -5.52 -3.93
C GLU A 94 -12.32 -5.42 -4.33
N ALA A 95 -11.76 -6.48 -4.91
CA ALA A 95 -10.38 -6.49 -5.35
C ALA A 95 -10.09 -5.42 -6.41
N ILE A 96 -11.01 -5.19 -7.36
CA ILE A 96 -10.87 -4.11 -8.35
C ILE A 96 -10.88 -2.73 -7.67
N SER A 97 -11.80 -2.50 -6.73
CA SER A 97 -11.89 -1.23 -6.00
C SER A 97 -10.63 -0.95 -5.16
N ASP A 98 -10.12 -1.97 -4.46
CA ASP A 98 -8.90 -1.86 -3.66
C ASP A 98 -7.69 -1.56 -4.55
N PHE A 99 -7.63 -2.16 -5.74
CA PHE A 99 -6.56 -1.90 -6.71
C PHE A 99 -6.61 -0.48 -7.27
N GLN A 100 -7.80 0.03 -7.60
CA GLN A 100 -8.02 1.42 -8.04
C GLN A 100 -7.50 2.42 -7.02
N LYS A 101 -7.93 2.29 -5.76
CA LYS A 101 -7.48 3.15 -4.66
C LYS A 101 -5.96 3.09 -4.48
N ALA A 102 -5.37 1.90 -4.64
CA ALA A 102 -3.93 1.73 -4.55
C ALA A 102 -3.18 2.42 -5.71
N GLN A 103 -3.70 2.37 -6.94
CA GLN A 103 -3.13 3.08 -8.09
C GLN A 103 -3.22 4.59 -7.92
N GLU A 104 -4.38 5.12 -7.52
CA GLU A 104 -4.58 6.54 -7.25
C GLU A 104 -3.60 7.03 -6.17
N THR A 105 -3.43 6.25 -5.10
CA THR A 105 -2.48 6.57 -4.03
C THR A 105 -1.02 6.54 -4.52
N LEU A 106 -0.68 5.66 -5.47
CA LEU A 106 0.65 5.63 -6.09
C LEU A 106 0.90 6.85 -6.98
N ALA A 107 -0.10 7.27 -7.76
CA ALA A 107 -0.02 8.48 -8.57
C ALA A 107 0.19 9.72 -7.69
N VAL A 108 -0.58 9.87 -6.61
CA VAL A 108 -0.37 10.94 -5.62
C VAL A 108 1.03 10.85 -4.98
N ALA A 109 1.51 9.66 -4.65
CA ALA A 109 2.86 9.51 -4.10
C ALA A 109 3.97 9.84 -5.12
N ALA A 110 3.72 9.66 -6.42
CA ALA A 110 4.64 10.03 -7.50
C ALA A 110 4.71 11.55 -7.68
N THR A 111 3.55 12.22 -7.70
CA THR A 111 3.48 13.69 -7.80
C THR A 111 4.14 14.35 -6.60
N LEU A 112 3.91 13.85 -5.38
CA LEU A 112 4.58 14.34 -4.16
C LEU A 112 6.11 14.15 -4.18
N LYS A 113 6.65 13.30 -5.07
CA LYS A 113 8.10 13.11 -5.27
C LYS A 113 8.64 13.92 -6.45
N GLY A 114 7.82 14.76 -7.09
CA GLY A 114 8.20 15.48 -8.30
C GLY A 114 8.40 14.57 -9.51
N LYS A 115 7.80 13.38 -9.51
CA LYS A 115 7.76 12.51 -10.69
C LYS A 115 6.45 12.73 -11.43
N GLU A 116 6.48 12.59 -12.76
CA GLU A 116 5.26 12.46 -13.53
C GLU A 116 4.50 11.23 -13.06
N ALA A 117 3.21 11.40 -12.78
CA ALA A 117 2.32 10.28 -12.54
C ALA A 117 1.93 9.71 -13.89
N ASP A 118 2.21 8.43 -14.12
CA ASP A 118 1.66 7.72 -15.26
C ASP A 118 0.13 7.79 -15.19
N GLU A 119 -0.54 8.11 -16.30
CA GLU A 119 -1.99 8.05 -16.37
C GLU A 119 -2.43 6.63 -16.02
N PRO A 120 -3.28 6.43 -14.98
CA PRO A 120 -3.74 5.09 -14.65
C PRO A 120 -4.55 4.56 -15.83
N GLY A 121 -4.11 3.46 -16.43
CA GLY A 121 -4.93 2.72 -17.37
C GLY A 121 -6.17 2.16 -16.67
N SER A 122 -7.07 1.52 -17.41
CA SER A 122 -8.21 0.82 -16.80
C SER A 122 -7.69 -0.14 -15.71
N ALA A 123 -8.06 0.13 -14.45
CA ALA A 123 -7.60 -0.62 -13.29
C ALA A 123 -7.83 -2.13 -13.42
N HIS A 124 -8.88 -2.51 -14.14
CA HIS A 124 -9.16 -3.90 -14.47
C HIS A 124 -8.07 -4.53 -15.36
N SER A 125 -7.66 -3.82 -16.42
CA SER A 125 -6.63 -4.29 -17.35
C SER A 125 -5.24 -4.34 -16.71
N GLU A 126 -4.91 -3.37 -15.85
CA GLU A 126 -3.64 -3.35 -15.12
C GLU A 126 -3.58 -4.40 -14.02
N LEU A 127 -4.71 -4.65 -13.33
CA LEU A 127 -4.81 -5.73 -12.35
C LEU A 127 -4.59 -7.09 -13.02
N LEU A 128 -5.20 -7.32 -14.18
CA LEU A 128 -4.99 -8.56 -14.95
C LEU A 128 -3.52 -8.70 -15.40
N LYS A 129 -2.89 -7.64 -15.93
CA LYS A 129 -1.46 -7.66 -16.25
C LYS A 129 -0.60 -8.00 -15.02
N HIS A 130 -0.87 -7.37 -13.88
CA HIS A 130 -0.13 -7.62 -12.63
C HIS A 130 -0.31 -9.03 -12.07
N ILE A 131 -1.40 -9.71 -12.42
CA ILE A 131 -1.72 -11.08 -11.97
C ILE A 131 -1.07 -12.14 -12.84
N TYR A 132 -0.96 -11.90 -14.15
CA TYR A 132 -0.55 -12.84 -15.19
C TYR A 132 0.83 -12.57 -15.81
N GLN A 133 1.52 -11.48 -15.43
CA GLN A 133 2.95 -11.28 -15.64
C GLN A 133 3.77 -12.14 -14.68
#